data_AF-A0A935LXK5-F1
#
_entry.id   AF-A0A935LXK5-F1
#
_cell.length_a   1.000
_cell.length_b   1.000
_cell.length_c   1.000
_cell.angle_alpha   90.00
_cell.angle_beta   90.00
_cell.angle_gamma   90.00
#
_symmetry.space_group_name_H-M   'P 1'
#
loop_
_entity.id
_entity.type
_entity.pdbx_description
1 polymer ?
#
loop_
_entity_poly.entity_id
_entity_poly.type
_entity_poly.pdbx_seq_one_letter_code
_entity_poly.pdbx_strand_id
1 'polypeptide(L)'
;MIKGMAFMLIGNILFAWVFAHNIAAWDFVPGMKEQGIVANTLSAAIFTWLGFYVPGELGATVWEKKSWKLFAINTGYHLASLILVAVILTHWK
;
A
#
# COMPACT_ATOMS: atom_id res chain seq x y z
N MET A 1 -14.91 16.30 -13.53
CA MET A 1 -13.43 16.14 -13.51
C MET A 1 -12.82 16.71 -12.23
N ILE A 2 -12.91 18.03 -11.97
CA ILE A 2 -12.33 18.67 -10.76
C ILE A 2 -12.74 17.98 -9.44
N LYS A 3 -14.03 17.65 -9.28
CA LYS A 3 -14.53 16.95 -8.08
C LYS A 3 -13.81 15.60 -7.84
N GLY A 4 -13.62 14.80 -8.89
CA GLY A 4 -12.95 13.50 -8.78
C GLY A 4 -11.48 13.65 -8.41
N MET A 5 -10.78 14.64 -8.97
CA MET A 5 -9.39 14.94 -8.62
C MET A 5 -9.25 15.40 -7.16
N ALA A 6 -10.19 16.22 -6.67
CA ALA A 6 -10.24 16.64 -5.28
C ALA A 6 -10.44 15.45 -4.33
N PHE A 7 -11.37 14.53 -4.65
CA PHE A 7 -11.55 13.30 -3.88
C PHE A 7 -10.32 12.40 -3.89
N MET A 8 -9.62 12.27 -5.03
CA MET A 8 -8.37 11.51 -5.09
C MET A 8 -7.27 12.13 -4.22
N LEU A 9 -7.13 13.47 -4.22
CA LEU A 9 -6.16 14.14 -3.36
C LEU A 9 -6.44 13.85 -1.88
N ILE A 10 -7.69 14.02 -1.45
CA ILE A 10 -8.11 13.71 -0.07
C ILE A 10 -7.85 12.24 0.25
N GLY A 11 -8.24 11.33 -0.66
CA GLY A 11 -8.03 9.90 -0.50
C GLY A 11 -6.55 9.53 -0.34
N ASN A 12 -5.66 10.13 -1.14
CA ASN A 12 -4.22 9.89 -1.05
C ASN A 12 -3.61 10.41 0.26
N ILE A 13 -4.08 11.55 0.76
CA ILE A 13 -3.64 12.09 2.06
C ILE A 13 -4.08 11.15 3.20
N LEU A 14 -5.35 10.73 3.19
CA LEU A 14 -5.88 9.80 4.19
C LEU A 14 -5.15 8.45 4.13
N PHE A 15 -4.89 7.94 2.93
CA PHE A 15 -4.12 6.73 2.72
C PHE A 15 -2.71 6.85 3.32
N ALA A 16 -1.97 7.91 3.01
CA ALA A 16 -0.63 8.11 3.54
C ALA A 16 -0.63 8.22 5.08
N TRP A 17 -1.62 8.90 5.66
CA TRP A 17 -1.79 9.03 7.10
C TRP A 17 -2.06 7.68 7.79
N VAL A 18 -3.01 6.90 7.26
CA VAL A 18 -3.32 5.55 7.79
C VAL A 18 -2.12 4.62 7.62
N PHE A 19 -1.43 4.70 6.49
CA PHE A 19 -0.29 3.85 6.23
C PHE A 19 0.90 4.18 7.15
N ALA A 20 1.14 5.45 7.44
CA ALA A 20 2.11 5.89 8.45
C ALA A 20 1.77 5.33 9.84
N HIS A 21 0.49 5.37 10.22
CA HIS A 21 0.02 4.81 11.48
C HIS A 21 0.23 3.29 11.55
N ASN A 22 -0.07 2.57 10.46
CA ASN A 22 0.18 1.13 10.37
C ASN A 22 1.68 0.81 10.54
N ILE A 23 2.56 1.53 9.86
CA ILE A 23 4.03 1.36 10.00
C ILE A 23 4.47 1.62 11.45
N ALA A 24 3.94 2.66 12.10
CA ALA A 24 4.25 2.96 13.50
C ALA A 24 3.73 1.90 14.48
N ALA A 25 2.57 1.30 14.23
CA ALA A 25 2.01 0.26 15.08
C ALA A 25 2.91 -0.99 15.16
N TRP A 26 3.64 -1.29 14.09
CA TRP A 26 4.60 -2.40 14.07
C TRP A 26 5.84 -2.17 14.94
N ASP A 27 6.17 -0.92 15.31
CA ASP A 27 7.33 -0.64 16.18
C ASP A 27 7.18 -1.22 17.61
N PHE A 28 5.96 -1.59 18.00
CA PHE A 28 5.67 -2.23 19.28
C PHE A 28 5.89 -3.75 19.26
N VAL A 29 6.13 -4.34 18.09
CA VAL A 29 6.47 -5.76 17.96
C VAL A 29 7.95 -5.97 18.29
N PRO A 30 8.30 -6.92 19.18
CA PRO A 30 9.70 -7.22 19.51
C PRO A 30 10.55 -7.49 18.27
N GLY A 31 11.74 -6.90 18.20
CA GLY A 31 12.68 -7.05 17.07
C GLY A 31 12.43 -6.12 15.87
N MET A 32 11.30 -5.41 15.79
CA MET A 32 11.02 -4.51 14.66
C MET A 32 11.88 -3.25 14.66
N LYS A 33 12.28 -2.76 15.84
CA LYS A 33 13.15 -1.57 15.96
C LYS A 33 14.59 -1.81 15.50
N GLU A 34 15.02 -3.07 15.50
CA GLU A 34 16.35 -3.48 15.05
C GLU A 34 16.36 -3.74 13.53
N GLN A 35 15.18 -3.77 12.90
CA GLN A 35 15.05 -3.99 11.48
C GLN A 35 15.55 -2.79 10.68
N GLY A 36 16.43 -3.03 9.72
CA GLY A 36 16.94 -1.98 8.84
C GLY A 36 15.82 -1.31 8.03
N ILE A 37 16.02 -0.04 7.66
CA ILE A 37 15.02 0.79 6.96
C ILE A 37 14.45 0.07 5.73
N VAL A 38 15.32 -0.51 4.87
CA VAL A 38 14.89 -1.22 3.67
C VAL A 38 13.95 -2.39 3.98
N ALA A 39 14.26 -3.16 5.03
CA ALA A 39 13.43 -4.30 5.42
C ALA A 39 12.08 -3.84 5.98
N ASN A 40 12.05 -2.77 6.77
CA ASN A 40 10.81 -2.16 7.26
C ASN A 40 9.95 -1.63 6.10
N THR A 41 10.54 -0.87 5.18
CA THR A 41 9.87 -0.33 3.97
C THR A 41 9.24 -1.43 3.13
N LEU A 42 10.00 -2.47 2.79
CA LEU A 42 9.51 -3.57 1.97
C LEU A 42 8.45 -4.39 2.69
N SER A 43 8.62 -4.65 4.00
CA SER A 43 7.62 -5.37 4.79
C SER A 43 6.30 -4.60 4.82
N ALA A 44 6.34 -3.30 5.12
CA ALA A 44 5.14 -2.46 5.13
C ALA A 44 4.39 -2.48 3.79
N ALA A 45 5.11 -2.30 2.68
CA ALA A 45 4.50 -2.28 1.35
C ALA A 45 3.97 -3.65 0.90
N ILE A 46 4.79 -4.71 1.03
CA ILE A 46 4.46 -6.05 0.51
C ILE A 46 3.32 -6.68 1.30
N PHE A 47 3.35 -6.63 2.64
CA PHE A 47 2.28 -7.23 3.44
C PHE A 47 0.96 -6.46 3.28
N THR A 48 1.01 -5.14 3.17
CA THR A 48 -0.21 -4.34 2.91
C THR A 48 -0.77 -4.65 1.52
N TRP A 49 0.08 -4.74 0.50
CA TRP A 49 -0.32 -5.12 -0.85
C TRP A 49 -0.97 -6.52 -0.89
N LEU A 50 -0.30 -7.52 -0.33
CA LEU A 50 -0.76 -8.90 -0.33
C LEU A 50 -2.03 -9.11 0.48
N GLY A 51 -2.17 -8.42 1.62
CA GLY A 51 -3.31 -8.58 2.52
C GLY A 51 -4.56 -7.80 2.11
N PHE A 52 -4.40 -6.63 1.49
CA PHE A 52 -5.53 -5.71 1.27
C PHE A 52 -5.83 -5.41 -0.20
N TYR A 53 -4.82 -5.42 -1.08
CA TYR A 53 -5.03 -5.10 -2.51
C TYR A 53 -5.24 -6.35 -3.35
N VAL A 54 -4.32 -7.31 -3.25
CA VAL A 54 -4.35 -8.56 -4.04
C VAL A 54 -5.69 -9.30 -3.91
N PRO A 55 -6.27 -9.51 -2.71
CA PRO A 55 -7.51 -10.28 -2.59
C PRO A 55 -8.71 -9.58 -3.25
N GLY A 56 -8.80 -8.26 -3.13
CA GLY A 56 -9.88 -7.47 -3.74
C GLY A 56 -9.83 -7.51 -5.26
N GLU A 57 -8.64 -7.31 -5.84
CA GLU A 57 -8.46 -7.34 -7.29
C GLU A 57 -8.56 -8.75 -7.87
N LEU A 58 -8.05 -9.74 -7.15
CA LEU A 58 -8.20 -11.14 -7.52
C LEU A 58 -9.68 -11.54 -7.48
N GLY A 59 -10.43 -11.08 -6.48
CA GLY A 59 -11.88 -11.26 -6.41
C GLY A 59 -12.59 -10.69 -7.63
N ALA A 60 -12.28 -9.45 -8.01
CA ALA A 60 -12.83 -8.84 -9.21
C ALA A 60 -12.42 -9.57 -10.51
N THR A 61 -11.24 -10.19 -10.53
CA THR A 61 -10.75 -10.96 -11.68
C THR A 61 -11.46 -12.30 -11.81
N VAL A 62 -11.54 -13.05 -10.71
CA VAL A 62 -12.10 -14.41 -10.68
C VAL A 62 -13.64 -14.39 -10.74
N TRP A 63 -14.29 -13.53 -9.95
CA TRP A 63 -15.75 -13.52 -9.81
C TRP A 63 -16.44 -12.58 -10.80
N GLU A 64 -15.91 -11.37 -10.98
CA GLU A 64 -16.50 -10.37 -11.91
C GLU A 64 -15.97 -10.53 -13.35
N LYS A 65 -15.13 -11.54 -13.60
CA LYS A 65 -14.53 -11.87 -14.90
C LYS A 65 -13.75 -10.71 -15.53
N LYS A 66 -13.13 -9.85 -14.72
CA LYS A 66 -12.15 -8.86 -15.23
C LYS A 66 -10.93 -9.57 -15.80
N SER A 67 -10.22 -8.92 -16.72
CA SER A 67 -9.08 -9.55 -17.39
C SER A 67 -7.86 -9.71 -16.47
N TRP A 68 -7.15 -10.82 -16.61
CA TRP A 68 -5.87 -11.06 -15.91
C TRP A 68 -4.79 -10.03 -16.24
N LYS A 69 -4.85 -9.42 -17.44
CA LYS A 69 -3.99 -8.30 -17.80
C LYS A 69 -4.28 -7.07 -16.94
N LEU A 70 -5.57 -6.77 -16.71
CA LEU A 70 -5.98 -5.66 -15.85
C LEU A 70 -5.60 -5.92 -14.38
N PHE A 71 -5.73 -7.17 -13.91
CA PHE A 71 -5.23 -7.58 -12.60
C PHE A 71 -3.76 -7.24 -12.43
N ALA A 72 -2.90 -7.70 -13.34
CA ALA A 72 -1.45 -7.46 -13.27
C ALA A 72 -1.10 -5.97 -13.28
N ILE A 73 -1.80 -5.18 -14.11
CA ILE A 73 -1.59 -3.73 -14.20
C ILE A 73 -1.99 -3.04 -12.90
N ASN A 74 -3.21 -3.27 -12.40
CA ASN A 74 -3.70 -2.57 -11.24
C ASN A 74 -2.95 -2.98 -9.97
N THR A 75 -2.71 -4.28 -9.81
CA THR A 75 -2.00 -4.79 -8.62
C THR A 75 -0.56 -4.34 -8.59
N GLY A 76 0.12 -4.35 -9.75
CA GLY A 76 1.48 -3.85 -9.89
C GLY A 76 1.57 -2.33 -9.65
N TYR A 77 0.60 -1.57 -10.15
CA TYR A 77 0.48 -0.13 -9.89
C TYR A 77 0.32 0.17 -8.39
N HIS A 78 -0.54 -0.58 -7.69
CA HIS A 78 -0.73 -0.40 -6.25
C HIS A 78 0.51 -0.80 -5.45
N LEU A 79 1.19 -1.89 -5.81
CA LEU A 79 2.46 -2.27 -5.18
C LEU A 79 3.53 -1.19 -5.36
N ALA A 80 3.72 -0.68 -6.59
CA ALA A 80 4.69 0.38 -6.86
C ALA A 80 4.36 1.66 -6.08
N SER A 81 3.07 2.02 -6.00
CA SER A 81 2.60 3.17 -5.22
C SER A 81 2.85 2.99 -3.72
N LEU A 82 2.57 1.79 -3.20
CA LEU A 82 2.83 1.43 -1.80
C LEU A 82 4.32 1.52 -1.47
N ILE A 83 5.20 1.00 -2.33
CA ILE A 83 6.65 1.09 -2.14
C ILE A 83 7.09 2.56 -2.11
N LEU A 84 6.63 3.38 -3.05
CA LEU A 84 6.97 4.81 -3.10
C LEU A 84 6.57 5.53 -1.81
N VAL A 85 5.33 5.34 -1.36
CA VAL A 85 4.83 5.97 -0.13
C VAL A 85 5.54 5.41 1.11
N ALA A 86 5.78 4.10 1.17
CA ALA A 86 6.51 3.47 2.27
C ALA A 86 7.92 4.05 2.39
N VAL A 87 8.66 4.21 1.29
CA VAL A 87 10.00 4.82 1.28
C VAL A 87 9.95 6.21 1.90
N ILE A 88 9.02 7.06 1.46
CA ILE A 88 8.88 8.42 2.00
C ILE A 88 8.61 8.38 3.51
N LEU A 89 7.65 7.56 3.95
CA LEU A 89 7.23 7.51 5.36
C LEU A 89 8.28 6.90 6.28
N THR A 90 9.02 5.88 5.84
CA THR A 90 10.06 5.26 6.66
C THR A 90 11.33 6.11 6.75
N HIS A 91 11.61 6.96 5.75
CA HIS A 91 12.74 7.88 5.78
C HIS A 91 12.43 9.23 6.46
N TRP A 92 11.16 9.61 6.55
CA TRP A 92 10.74 10.83 7.24
C TRP A 92 10.50 10.63 8.75
N LYS A 93 10.48 9.38 9.23
CA LYS A 93 10.38 9.09 10.67
C LYS A 93 11.51 9.73 11.47
#